data_AF-A0A1V3WNN7-F1
#
_entry.id   AF-A0A1V3WNN7-F1
#
_cell.length_a   1.000
_cell.length_b   1.000
_cell.length_c   1.000
_cell.angle_alpha   90.00
_cell.angle_beta   90.00
_cell.angle_gamma   90.00
#
_symmetry.space_group_name_H-M   'P 1'
#
loop_
_entity.id
_entity.type
_entity.pdbx_description
1 polymer ?
#
loop_
_entity_poly.entity_id
_entity_poly.type
_entity_poly.pdbx_seq_one_letter_code
_entity_poly.pdbx_strand_id
1 'polypeptide(L)'
;MLSGNFSWLNWLTILLACSAVDQTSLAAVLPVPAQPALAAPPLWFTALVFVFAAAVLMLSYWPARNMLSTRQRMNMSFNPFHLVNTYGAFGSISRTRHEVVIEGTVEEKITGDTVWKEYEFKGKPGSVRRLPRQWAPYHLRLDWLMWFAAISPGYALPWMTPLLTRLLRNDRPTLKLLRCNPFPDAPPRHVRAQLYRYRFTAFQELRRDHAWWHRTLVGSYVRPMSLGRAESPPG
;
A
#
# COMPACT_ATOMS: atom_id res chain seq x y z
N MET A 1 -8.33 7.51 8.44
CA MET A 1 -8.28 6.18 7.77
C MET A 1 -9.01 6.13 6.43
N LEU A 2 -10.00 6.99 6.19
CA LEU A 2 -10.84 6.99 4.98
C LEU A 2 -10.13 7.46 3.70
N SER A 3 -9.10 8.31 3.80
CA SER A 3 -8.41 8.90 2.63
C SER A 3 -6.97 8.40 2.41
N GLY A 4 -6.38 7.68 3.35
CA GLY A 4 -4.98 7.22 3.28
C GLY A 4 -4.72 5.98 4.14
N ASN A 5 -4.15 4.94 3.54
CA ASN A 5 -3.85 3.66 4.18
C ASN A 5 -2.36 3.58 4.59
N PHE A 6 -1.98 4.34 5.62
CA PHE A 6 -0.63 4.29 6.21
C PHE A 6 -0.54 3.29 7.38
N SER A 7 -1.48 2.33 7.47
CA SER A 7 -1.48 1.26 8.47
C SER A 7 -1.27 1.80 9.90
N TRP A 8 -0.12 1.50 10.51
CA TRP A 8 0.27 1.88 11.85
C TRP A 8 0.43 3.39 12.07
N LEU A 9 0.89 4.14 11.07
CA LEU A 9 1.12 5.59 11.23
C LEU A 9 -0.19 6.33 11.53
N ASN A 10 -1.29 5.91 10.90
CA ASN A 10 -2.61 6.47 11.19
C ASN A 10 -3.00 6.27 12.67
N TRP A 11 -2.67 5.12 13.26
CA TRP A 11 -2.94 4.86 14.67
C TRP A 11 -2.07 5.70 15.59
N LEU A 12 -0.78 5.84 15.28
CA LEU A 12 0.10 6.74 16.03
C LEU A 12 -0.42 8.17 16.00
N THR A 13 -0.85 8.67 14.84
CA THR A 13 -1.43 10.02 14.73
C THR A 13 -2.70 10.14 15.57
N ILE A 14 -3.61 9.16 15.53
CA ILE A 14 -4.82 9.16 16.35
C ILE A 14 -4.47 9.16 17.83
N LEU A 15 -3.55 8.29 18.27
CA LEU A 15 -3.16 8.17 19.67
C LEU A 15 -2.51 9.45 20.18
N LEU A 16 -1.60 10.06 19.41
CA LEU A 16 -1.00 11.34 19.73
C LEU A 16 -2.05 12.46 19.79
N ALA A 17 -2.97 12.51 18.83
CA ALA A 17 -4.04 13.50 18.82
C ALA A 17 -4.95 13.33 20.05
N CYS A 18 -5.36 12.11 20.38
CA CYS A 18 -6.18 11.81 21.56
C CYS A 18 -5.42 12.13 22.87
N SER A 19 -4.12 11.90 22.93
CA SER A 19 -3.30 12.24 24.12
C SER A 19 -3.18 13.75 24.36
N ALA A 20 -3.39 14.56 23.32
CA ALA A 20 -3.35 16.01 23.41
C ALA A 20 -4.70 16.63 23.82
N VAL A 21 -5.79 15.85 23.86
CA VAL A 21 -7.10 16.30 24.33
C VAL A 21 -7.11 16.29 25.85
N ASP A 22 -7.31 17.46 26.45
CA ASP A 22 -7.41 17.61 27.88
C ASP A 22 -8.72 17.00 28.43
N GLN A 23 -8.67 16.49 29.66
CA GLN A 23 -9.80 15.85 30.31
C GLN A 23 -11.00 16.80 30.48
N THR A 24 -10.75 18.11 30.61
CA THR A 24 -11.78 19.15 30.70
C THR A 24 -12.55 19.31 29.38
N SER A 25 -11.87 19.36 28.23
CA SER A 25 -12.54 19.30 26.91
C SER A 25 -13.28 17.99 26.68
N LEU A 26 -12.75 16.87 27.18
CA LEU A 26 -13.40 15.56 27.08
C LEU A 26 -14.69 15.50 27.92
N ALA A 27 -14.66 16.02 29.15
CA ALA A 27 -15.81 16.09 30.06
C ALA A 27 -16.92 17.04 29.57
N ALA A 28 -16.60 18.00 28.69
CA ALA A 28 -17.59 18.86 28.06
C ALA A 28 -18.46 18.13 27.03
N VAL A 29 -18.00 16.99 26.51
CA VAL A 29 -18.68 16.22 25.45
C VAL A 29 -19.08 14.82 25.90
N LEU A 30 -18.32 14.19 26.80
CA LEU A 30 -18.53 12.84 27.29
C LEU A 30 -18.73 12.82 28.82
N PRO A 31 -19.52 11.87 29.36
CA PRO A 31 -19.77 11.75 30.81
C PRO A 31 -18.57 11.09 31.52
N VAL A 32 -17.43 11.80 31.55
CA VAL A 32 -16.18 11.35 32.20
C VAL A 32 -15.97 12.16 33.48
N PRO A 33 -15.47 11.56 34.58
CA PRO A 33 -15.23 12.28 35.83
C PRO A 33 -14.29 13.48 35.61
N ALA A 34 -14.74 14.67 36.04
CA ALA A 34 -13.91 15.87 36.02
C ALA A 34 -12.75 15.71 37.01
N GLN A 35 -11.52 15.89 36.53
CA GLN A 35 -10.34 15.97 37.39
C GLN A 35 -10.15 17.40 37.93
N PRO A 36 -9.44 17.57 39.05
CA PRO A 36 -9.14 18.89 39.59
C PRO A 36 -8.44 19.76 38.54
N ALA A 37 -8.93 20.99 38.37
CA ALA A 37 -8.38 21.94 37.42
C ALA A 37 -6.91 22.22 37.75
N LEU A 38 -6.04 22.09 36.75
CA LEU A 38 -4.65 22.53 36.86
C LEU A 38 -4.61 24.05 37.06
N ALA A 39 -3.56 24.54 37.73
CA ALA A 39 -3.36 25.98 37.91
C ALA A 39 -3.34 26.69 36.54
N ALA A 40 -4.06 27.80 36.44
CA ALA A 40 -4.15 28.55 35.19
C ALA A 40 -2.77 29.04 34.75
N PRO A 41 -2.44 28.94 33.44
CA PRO A 41 -1.19 29.47 32.94
C PRO A 41 -1.13 31.00 33.11
N PRO A 42 0.07 31.58 33.34
CA PRO A 42 0.24 33.02 33.37
C PRO A 42 -0.25 33.69 32.08
N LEU A 43 -0.87 34.87 32.18
CA LEU A 43 -1.46 35.59 31.04
C LEU A 43 -0.47 35.86 29.90
N TRP A 44 0.80 36.16 30.22
CA TRP A 44 1.84 36.39 29.22
C TRP A 44 2.10 35.14 28.36
N PHE A 45 2.05 33.96 28.97
CA PHE A 45 2.28 32.68 28.29
C PHE A 45 1.09 32.38 27.37
N THR A 46 -0.13 32.56 27.88
CA THR A 46 -1.36 32.42 27.10
C THR A 46 -1.38 33.35 25.89
N ALA A 47 -1.01 34.62 26.06
CA ALA A 47 -0.92 35.57 24.96
C ALA A 47 0.10 35.13 23.91
N LEU A 48 1.28 34.65 24.33
CA LEU A 48 2.32 34.14 23.43
C LEU A 48 1.83 32.91 22.65
N VAL A 49 1.14 31.97 23.30
CA VAL A 49 0.52 30.81 22.63
C VAL A 49 -0.50 31.25 21.59
N PHE A 50 -1.37 32.21 21.89
CA PHE A 50 -2.34 32.73 20.91
C PHE A 50 -1.67 33.42 19.72
N VAL A 51 -0.64 34.24 19.96
CA VAL A 51 0.15 34.86 18.88
C VAL A 51 0.81 33.81 18.01
N PHE A 52 1.41 32.79 18.62
CA PHE A 52 2.02 31.68 17.88
C PHE A 52 0.99 30.88 17.08
N ALA A 53 -0.17 30.56 17.67
CA ALA A 53 -1.25 29.86 16.97
C ALA A 53 -1.78 30.67 15.79
N ALA A 54 -1.98 31.98 15.96
CA ALA A 54 -2.37 32.88 14.88
C ALA A 54 -1.33 32.93 13.76
N ALA A 55 -0.03 32.97 14.10
CA ALA A 55 1.06 32.91 13.13
C ALA A 55 1.06 31.59 12.36
N VAL A 56 0.89 30.45 13.03
CA VAL A 56 0.78 29.13 12.38
C VAL A 56 -0.42 29.06 11.45
N LEU A 57 -1.60 29.57 11.86
CA LEU A 57 -2.79 29.63 11.00
C LEU A 57 -2.56 30.47 9.75
N MET A 58 -1.94 31.65 9.90
CA MET A 58 -1.58 32.51 8.78
C MET A 58 -0.61 31.82 7.83
N LEU A 59 0.45 31.20 8.35
CA LEU A 59 1.45 30.47 7.55
C LEU A 59 0.85 29.22 6.88
N SER A 60 -0.17 28.60 7.46
CA SER A 60 -0.87 27.43 6.93
C SER A 60 -1.68 27.73 5.65
N TYR A 61 -1.97 29.01 5.36
CA TYR A 61 -2.67 29.41 4.14
C TYR A 61 -1.96 28.91 2.87
N TRP A 62 -0.63 29.05 2.79
CA TRP A 62 0.12 28.67 1.58
C TRP A 62 0.16 27.16 1.35
N PRO A 63 0.52 26.32 2.34
CA PRO A 63 0.44 24.86 2.23
C PRO A 63 -0.98 24.37 1.93
N ALA A 64 -2.01 24.91 2.60
CA ALA A 64 -3.40 24.52 2.39
C ALA A 64 -3.86 24.83 0.96
N ARG A 65 -3.57 26.03 0.45
CA ARG A 65 -3.85 26.42 -0.93
C ARG A 65 -3.12 25.52 -1.93
N ASN A 66 -1.89 25.10 -1.64
CA ASN A 66 -1.15 24.14 -2.46
C ASN A 66 -1.79 22.75 -2.45
N MET A 67 -2.25 22.25 -1.29
CA MET A 67 -2.91 20.94 -1.18
C MET A 67 -4.27 20.90 -1.90
N LEU A 68 -4.98 22.02 -1.95
CA LEU A 68 -6.24 22.15 -2.70
C LEU A 68 -6.03 22.35 -4.21
N SER A 69 -4.79 22.57 -4.67
CA SER A 69 -4.45 22.75 -6.07
C SER A 69 -4.37 21.42 -6.82
N THR A 70 -4.80 21.42 -8.09
CA THR A 70 -4.61 20.28 -9.01
C THR A 70 -3.13 19.99 -9.32
N ARG A 71 -2.24 20.96 -9.07
CA ARG A 71 -0.78 20.85 -9.24
C ARG A 71 -0.06 20.90 -7.90
N GLN A 72 -0.60 20.20 -6.89
CA GLN A 72 0.00 20.12 -5.56
C GLN A 72 1.49 19.74 -5.63
N ARG A 73 2.32 20.44 -4.86
CA ARG A 73 3.75 20.13 -4.69
C ARG A 73 3.96 19.57 -3.30
N MET A 74 4.63 18.41 -3.20
CA MET A 74 4.98 17.79 -1.93
C MET A 74 6.45 18.00 -1.60
N ASN A 75 6.79 17.91 -0.32
CA ASN A 75 8.14 18.12 0.23
C ASN A 75 8.70 19.51 -0.14
N MET A 76 7.85 20.54 0.02
CA MET A 76 8.13 21.91 -0.36
C MET A 76 8.01 22.84 0.84
N SER A 77 8.98 23.76 0.97
CA SER A 77 8.90 24.85 1.93
C SER A 77 8.17 26.06 1.36
N PHE A 78 7.30 26.67 2.15
CA PHE A 78 6.52 27.86 1.76
C PHE A 78 6.98 29.14 2.46
N ASN A 79 7.90 29.03 3.42
CA ASN A 79 8.43 30.16 4.15
C ASN A 79 9.91 29.92 4.53
N PRO A 80 10.71 30.99 4.73
CA PRO A 80 12.12 30.86 5.10
C PRO A 80 12.35 30.17 6.46
N PHE A 81 11.35 30.19 7.34
CA PHE A 81 11.44 29.60 8.67
C PHE A 81 11.16 28.10 8.69
N HIS A 82 10.72 27.52 7.57
CA HIS A 82 10.33 26.12 7.44
C HIS A 82 9.31 25.65 8.49
N LEU A 83 8.50 26.56 9.05
CA LEU A 83 7.58 26.27 10.17
C LEU A 83 6.35 25.47 9.73
N VAL A 84 5.75 25.81 8.59
CA VAL A 84 4.56 25.14 8.05
C VAL A 84 4.76 24.85 6.57
N ASN A 85 4.83 23.56 6.23
CA ASN A 85 5.21 23.06 4.91
C ASN A 85 4.33 21.86 4.51
N THR A 86 4.37 21.47 3.24
CA THR A 86 3.74 20.23 2.78
C THR A 86 4.75 19.10 2.69
N TYR A 87 4.44 17.97 3.32
CA TYR A 87 5.19 16.73 3.21
C TYR A 87 4.26 15.63 2.72
N GLY A 88 4.76 14.82 1.80
CA GLY A 88 3.97 13.74 1.24
C GLY A 88 4.87 12.69 0.61
N ALA A 89 4.60 11.44 0.95
CA ALA A 89 5.23 10.31 0.28
C ALA A 89 4.84 10.24 -1.21
N PHE A 90 3.64 10.71 -1.56
CA PHE A 90 3.10 10.69 -2.92
C PHE A 90 2.41 12.02 -3.26
N GLY A 91 2.96 12.76 -4.22
CA GLY A 91 2.40 14.05 -4.66
C GLY A 91 1.25 13.96 -5.66
N SER A 92 0.94 12.78 -6.17
CA SER A 92 -0.27 12.54 -6.96
C SER A 92 -0.65 11.06 -6.90
N ILE A 93 -1.93 10.77 -7.10
CA ILE A 93 -2.44 9.41 -7.17
C ILE A 93 -2.51 9.01 -8.66
N SER A 94 -1.66 8.09 -9.07
CA SER A 94 -1.66 7.55 -10.43
C SER A 94 -2.96 6.82 -10.73
N ARG A 95 -3.57 7.11 -11.90
CA ARG A 95 -4.78 6.43 -12.37
C ARG A 95 -4.50 5.08 -13.03
N THR A 96 -3.24 4.83 -13.37
CA THR A 96 -2.74 3.58 -13.94
C THR A 96 -1.69 2.98 -13.03
N ARG A 97 -1.65 1.65 -12.96
CA ARG A 97 -0.75 0.92 -12.06
C ARG A 97 -0.18 -0.30 -12.77
N HIS A 98 1.14 -0.44 -12.78
CA HIS A 98 1.78 -1.68 -13.23
C HIS A 98 1.75 -2.69 -12.10
N GLU A 99 1.56 -3.95 -12.43
CA GLU A 99 1.44 -5.05 -11.48
C GLU A 99 2.16 -6.28 -12.02
N VAL A 100 3.03 -6.85 -11.18
CA VAL A 100 3.63 -8.16 -11.44
C VAL A 100 2.63 -9.22 -10.98
N VAL A 101 2.23 -10.09 -11.91
CA VAL A 101 1.33 -11.22 -11.70
C VAL A 101 2.17 -12.49 -11.76
N ILE A 102 2.11 -13.29 -10.69
CA ILE A 102 2.83 -14.56 -10.61
C ILE A 102 1.88 -15.67 -11.02
N GLU A 103 2.32 -16.51 -11.95
CA GLU A 103 1.54 -17.58 -12.54
C GLU A 103 2.32 -18.89 -12.42
N GLY A 104 1.62 -19.99 -12.18
CA GLY A 104 2.20 -21.33 -12.24
C GLY A 104 1.50 -22.24 -13.23
N THR A 105 2.11 -23.38 -13.53
CA THR A 105 1.47 -24.51 -14.22
C THR A 105 2.03 -25.84 -13.71
N VAL A 106 1.21 -26.87 -13.73
CA VAL A 106 1.61 -28.26 -13.43
C VAL A 106 2.08 -29.01 -14.67
N GLU A 107 1.96 -28.42 -15.86
CA GLU A 107 2.40 -29.04 -17.11
C GLU A 107 3.92 -29.23 -17.13
N GLU A 108 4.33 -30.39 -17.67
CA GLU A 108 5.74 -30.77 -17.77
C GLU A 108 6.48 -30.03 -18.88
N LYS A 109 5.81 -29.75 -20.00
CA LYS A 109 6.39 -29.03 -21.13
C LYS A 109 5.61 -27.75 -21.36
N ILE A 110 6.33 -26.65 -21.51
CA ILE A 110 5.73 -25.35 -21.84
C ILE A 110 5.51 -25.30 -23.35
N THR A 111 4.26 -25.14 -23.75
CA THR A 111 3.82 -24.98 -25.14
C THR A 111 3.04 -23.67 -25.31
N GLY A 112 2.58 -23.37 -26.53
CA GLY A 112 1.71 -22.22 -26.79
C GLY A 112 0.36 -22.31 -26.08
N ASP A 113 -0.12 -23.54 -25.83
CA ASP A 113 -1.44 -23.81 -25.24
C ASP A 113 -1.39 -24.05 -23.72
N THR A 114 -0.20 -23.92 -23.11
CA THR A 114 -0.03 -24.17 -21.68
C THR A 114 -0.90 -23.25 -20.84
N VAL A 115 -1.66 -23.85 -19.92
CA VAL A 115 -2.59 -23.14 -19.05
C VAL A 115 -1.84 -22.67 -17.81
N TRP A 116 -1.81 -21.35 -17.63
CA TRP A 116 -1.19 -20.68 -16.49
C TRP A 116 -2.25 -20.24 -15.49
N LYS A 117 -2.05 -20.58 -14.21
CA LYS A 117 -2.94 -20.18 -13.11
C LYS A 117 -2.27 -19.14 -12.22
N GLU A 118 -2.99 -18.06 -11.92
CA GLU A 118 -2.48 -16.92 -11.15
C GLU A 118 -2.50 -17.19 -9.64
N TYR A 119 -1.42 -16.82 -8.96
CA TYR A 119 -1.42 -16.66 -7.52
C TYR A 119 -2.10 -15.33 -7.16
N GLU A 120 -3.12 -15.38 -6.30
CA GLU A 120 -3.78 -14.17 -5.85
C GLU A 120 -3.17 -13.61 -4.58
N PHE A 121 -2.97 -12.30 -4.57
CA PHE A 121 -2.47 -11.56 -3.43
C PHE A 121 -3.61 -10.93 -2.63
N LYS A 122 -3.33 -10.56 -1.38
CA LYS A 122 -4.35 -10.03 -0.46
C LYS A 122 -4.69 -8.57 -0.83
N GLY A 123 -3.68 -7.73 -0.84
CA GLY A 123 -3.75 -6.28 -0.95
C GLY A 123 -3.79 -5.74 -2.38
N LYS A 124 -2.91 -6.22 -3.25
CA LYS A 124 -2.75 -5.64 -4.59
C LYS A 124 -3.90 -6.01 -5.55
N PRO A 125 -4.07 -5.23 -6.65
CA PRO A 125 -4.96 -5.63 -7.74
C PRO A 125 -4.61 -7.03 -8.27
N GLY A 126 -5.64 -7.82 -8.59
CA GLY A 126 -5.50 -9.18 -9.10
C GLY A 126 -6.59 -9.41 -10.15
N SER A 127 -7.59 -10.23 -9.82
CA SER A 127 -8.81 -10.38 -10.63
C SER A 127 -9.47 -9.02 -10.93
N VAL A 128 -9.88 -8.84 -12.19
CA VAL A 128 -10.49 -7.60 -12.69
C VAL A 128 -11.82 -7.27 -12.04
N ARG A 129 -12.54 -8.28 -11.53
CA ARG A 129 -13.83 -8.11 -10.84
C ARG A 129 -13.68 -7.91 -9.33
N ARG A 130 -12.45 -7.92 -8.82
CA ARG A 130 -12.20 -7.81 -7.39
C ARG A 130 -12.25 -6.37 -6.92
N LEU A 131 -13.16 -6.10 -5.98
CA LEU A 131 -13.22 -4.84 -5.25
C LEU A 131 -11.93 -4.62 -4.44
N PRO A 132 -11.26 -3.46 -4.57
CA PRO A 132 -10.17 -3.06 -3.69
C PRO A 132 -10.65 -2.95 -2.24
N ARG A 133 -9.95 -3.59 -1.30
CA ARG A 133 -10.32 -3.62 0.12
C ARG A 133 -9.50 -2.61 0.93
N GLN A 134 -10.07 -2.14 2.04
CA GLN A 134 -9.35 -1.44 3.09
C GLN A 134 -8.54 -2.46 3.91
N TRP A 135 -7.21 -2.28 3.97
CA TRP A 135 -6.30 -3.17 4.72
C TRP A 135 -5.80 -2.58 6.03
N ALA A 136 -5.92 -1.27 6.21
CA ALA A 136 -5.63 -0.64 7.49
C ALA A 136 -6.39 -1.38 8.61
N PRO A 137 -5.75 -1.69 9.75
CA PRO A 137 -4.42 -1.23 10.15
C PRO A 137 -3.25 -2.15 9.78
N TYR A 138 -3.51 -3.28 9.15
CA TYR A 138 -2.48 -4.24 8.78
C TYR A 138 -1.59 -3.70 7.65
N HIS A 139 -0.32 -4.15 7.65
CA HIS A 139 0.63 -3.84 6.59
C HIS A 139 1.03 -5.13 5.87
N LEU A 140 0.51 -5.31 4.65
CA LEU A 140 0.76 -6.49 3.83
C LEU A 140 2.14 -6.37 3.15
N ARG A 141 3.18 -6.81 3.86
CA ARG A 141 4.58 -6.59 3.44
C ARG A 141 4.88 -7.16 2.04
N LEU A 142 4.43 -8.37 1.73
CA LEU A 142 4.68 -8.97 0.41
C LEU A 142 3.97 -8.17 -0.70
N ASP A 143 2.70 -7.85 -0.53
CA ASP A 143 1.94 -7.02 -1.47
C ASP A 143 2.57 -5.65 -1.71
N TRP A 144 3.11 -5.05 -0.65
CA TRP A 144 3.84 -3.79 -0.71
C TRP A 144 5.15 -3.91 -1.49
N LEU A 145 5.94 -4.97 -1.26
CA LEU A 145 7.14 -5.25 -2.04
C LEU A 145 6.82 -5.51 -3.52
N MET A 146 5.71 -6.20 -3.81
CA MET A 146 5.24 -6.43 -5.19
C MET A 146 4.87 -5.13 -5.92
N TRP A 147 4.33 -4.15 -5.21
CA TRP A 147 4.06 -2.83 -5.77
C TRP A 147 5.37 -2.14 -6.21
N PHE A 148 6.43 -2.21 -5.41
CA PHE A 148 7.74 -1.70 -5.81
C PHE A 148 8.38 -2.52 -6.94
N ALA A 149 8.21 -3.84 -6.96
CA ALA A 149 8.72 -4.70 -8.03
C ALA A 149 8.19 -4.25 -9.41
N ALA A 150 6.93 -3.81 -9.47
CA ALA A 150 6.33 -3.31 -10.71
C ALA A 150 6.82 -1.91 -11.13
N ILE A 151 7.33 -1.11 -10.19
CA ILE A 151 7.86 0.25 -10.46
C ILE A 151 9.33 0.19 -10.85
N SER A 152 10.13 -0.59 -10.12
CA SER A 152 11.57 -0.73 -10.33
C SER A 152 11.94 -2.21 -10.24
N PRO A 153 12.19 -2.88 -11.38
CA PRO A 153 12.55 -4.30 -11.37
C PRO A 153 13.80 -4.61 -10.56
N GLY A 154 14.74 -3.66 -10.49
CA GLY A 154 15.96 -3.76 -9.68
C GLY A 154 15.69 -3.99 -8.19
N TYR A 155 14.60 -3.42 -7.66
CA TYR A 155 14.20 -3.59 -6.26
C TYR A 155 13.77 -5.03 -5.95
N ALA A 156 13.32 -5.78 -6.95
CA ALA A 156 12.86 -7.16 -6.81
C ALA A 156 13.99 -8.20 -6.89
N LEU A 157 15.13 -7.83 -7.49
CA LEU A 157 16.24 -8.76 -7.77
C LEU A 157 16.65 -9.62 -6.56
N PRO A 158 16.80 -9.09 -5.33
CA PRO A 158 17.30 -9.88 -4.21
C PRO A 158 16.32 -10.95 -3.70
N TRP A 159 15.01 -10.82 -3.95
CA TRP A 159 13.99 -11.63 -3.30
C TRP A 159 12.98 -12.28 -4.24
N MET A 160 12.87 -11.84 -5.50
CA MET A 160 11.92 -12.41 -6.46
C MET A 160 12.23 -13.87 -6.76
N THR A 161 13.48 -14.20 -7.12
CA THR A 161 13.88 -15.60 -7.40
C THR A 161 13.67 -16.51 -6.17
N PRO A 162 14.12 -16.15 -4.95
CA PRO A 162 13.77 -16.92 -3.74
C PRO A 162 12.27 -17.11 -3.52
N LEU A 163 11.45 -16.09 -3.77
CA LEU A 163 9.99 -16.18 -3.67
C LEU A 163 9.44 -17.21 -4.67
N LEU A 164 9.80 -17.12 -5.95
CA LEU A 164 9.32 -18.06 -6.97
C LEU A 164 9.78 -19.50 -6.70
N THR A 165 11.02 -19.69 -6.24
CA THR A 165 11.52 -21.01 -5.79
C THR A 165 10.70 -21.58 -4.63
N ARG A 166 10.27 -20.75 -3.68
CA ARG A 166 9.39 -21.19 -2.58
C ARG A 166 7.99 -21.55 -3.07
N LEU A 167 7.47 -20.86 -4.07
CA LEU A 167 6.19 -21.21 -4.71
C LEU A 167 6.29 -22.54 -5.47
N LEU A 168 7.38 -22.77 -6.20
CA LEU A 168 7.68 -24.06 -6.84
C LEU A 168 7.79 -25.23 -5.85
N ARG A 169 8.08 -24.95 -4.57
CA ARG A 169 8.11 -25.94 -3.48
C ARG A 169 6.81 -26.03 -2.68
N ASN A 170 5.80 -25.23 -3.02
CA ASN A 170 4.57 -25.07 -2.24
C ASN A 170 4.83 -24.75 -0.74
N ASP A 171 5.82 -23.90 -0.47
CA ASP A 171 6.24 -23.55 0.90
C ASP A 171 5.08 -22.94 1.72
N ARG A 172 4.60 -23.66 2.74
CA ARG A 172 3.41 -23.27 3.52
C ARG A 172 3.50 -21.87 4.15
N PRO A 173 4.60 -21.45 4.81
CA PRO A 173 4.73 -20.09 5.31
C PRO A 173 4.59 -19.03 4.23
N THR A 174 5.19 -19.24 3.05
CA THR A 174 5.09 -18.31 1.92
C THR A 174 3.66 -18.26 1.39
N LEU A 175 2.98 -19.40 1.23
CA LEU A 175 1.59 -19.45 0.75
C LEU A 175 0.62 -18.72 1.69
N LYS A 176 0.86 -18.71 3.00
CA LYS A 176 0.04 -17.94 3.97
C LYS A 176 0.07 -16.43 3.72
N LEU A 177 1.09 -15.92 3.02
CA LEU A 177 1.16 -14.50 2.63
C LEU A 177 0.20 -14.19 1.47
N LEU A 178 -0.11 -15.18 0.64
CA LEU A 178 -1.02 -15.07 -0.49
C LEU A 178 -2.48 -15.22 -0.04
N ARG A 179 -3.40 -14.78 -0.91
CA ARG A 179 -4.83 -14.95 -0.73
C ARG A 179 -5.29 -16.31 -1.23
N CYS A 180 -4.85 -16.69 -2.42
CA CYS A 180 -5.24 -17.95 -3.07
C CYS A 180 -4.02 -18.63 -3.67
N ASN A 181 -3.89 -19.92 -3.37
CA ASN A 181 -2.97 -20.83 -4.05
C ASN A 181 -3.77 -21.67 -5.07
N PRO A 182 -3.52 -21.53 -6.38
CA PRO A 182 -4.20 -22.35 -7.39
C PRO A 182 -3.71 -23.81 -7.46
N PHE A 183 -2.72 -24.18 -6.62
CA PHE A 183 -2.06 -25.48 -6.59
C PHE A 183 -2.14 -26.13 -5.19
N PRO A 184 -3.34 -26.45 -4.68
CA PRO A 184 -3.50 -27.01 -3.33
C PRO A 184 -2.93 -28.43 -3.18
N ASP A 185 -3.06 -29.26 -4.23
CA ASP A 185 -2.77 -30.69 -4.14
C ASP A 185 -1.31 -31.02 -4.46
N ALA A 186 -0.70 -30.31 -5.42
CA ALA A 186 0.67 -30.54 -5.86
C ALA A 186 1.34 -29.21 -6.25
N PRO A 187 2.65 -29.01 -5.97
CA PRO A 187 3.37 -27.82 -6.43
C PRO A 187 3.32 -27.66 -7.95
N PRO A 188 3.37 -26.42 -8.47
CA PRO A 188 3.54 -26.20 -9.90
C PRO A 188 4.92 -26.70 -10.36
N ARG A 189 4.99 -27.21 -11.59
CA ARG A 189 6.24 -27.58 -12.28
C ARG A 189 7.01 -26.34 -12.73
N HIS A 190 6.27 -25.34 -13.19
CA HIS A 190 6.81 -24.10 -13.70
C HIS A 190 6.11 -22.91 -13.06
N VAL A 191 6.88 -21.87 -12.77
CA VAL A 191 6.37 -20.58 -12.30
C VAL A 191 6.98 -19.48 -13.17
N ARG A 192 6.18 -18.49 -13.54
CA ARG A 192 6.60 -17.30 -14.27
C ARG A 192 6.01 -16.05 -13.63
N ALA A 193 6.53 -14.88 -14.02
CA ALA A 193 5.93 -13.61 -13.65
C ALA A 193 5.71 -12.74 -14.89
N GLN A 194 4.53 -12.13 -14.98
CA GLN A 194 4.09 -11.29 -16.09
C GLN A 194 3.84 -9.87 -15.57
N LEU A 195 4.16 -8.87 -16.37
CA LEU A 195 3.88 -7.47 -16.06
C LEU A 195 2.58 -7.04 -16.77
N TYR A 196 1.60 -6.61 -15.99
CA TYR A 196 0.34 -6.09 -16.49
C TYR A 196 0.18 -4.63 -16.14
N ARG A 197 -0.48 -3.88 -17.01
CA ARG A 197 -0.92 -2.51 -16.73
C ARG A 197 -2.39 -2.53 -16.37
N TYR A 198 -2.71 -2.09 -15.17
CA TYR A 198 -4.04 -1.94 -14.63
C TYR A 198 -4.52 -0.49 -14.73
N ARG A 199 -5.79 -0.29 -15.07
CA ARG A 199 -6.51 0.98 -14.94
C ARG A 199 -7.90 0.72 -14.38
N PHE A 200 -8.49 1.70 -13.72
CA PHE A 200 -9.90 1.59 -13.33
C PHE A 200 -10.82 1.54 -14.55
N THR A 201 -11.93 0.82 -14.40
CA THR A 201 -13.08 0.89 -15.30
C THR A 201 -13.83 2.21 -15.11
N ALA A 202 -14.53 2.65 -16.15
CA ALA A 202 -15.50 3.73 -16.04
C ALA A 202 -16.75 3.23 -15.28
N PHE A 203 -17.53 4.14 -14.71
CA PHE A 203 -18.75 3.79 -13.97
C PHE A 203 -19.74 2.95 -14.79
N GLN A 204 -19.90 3.26 -16.08
CA GLN A 204 -20.75 2.49 -16.99
C GLN A 204 -20.26 1.05 -17.18
N GLU A 205 -18.95 0.86 -17.37
CA GLU A 205 -18.32 -0.47 -17.50
C GLU A 205 -18.45 -1.27 -16.20
N LEU A 206 -18.23 -0.63 -15.04
CA LEU A 206 -18.42 -1.26 -13.74
C LEU A 206 -19.85 -1.75 -13.54
N ARG A 207 -20.85 -0.95 -13.93
CA ARG A 207 -22.26 -1.31 -13.79
C ARG A 207 -22.68 -2.45 -14.73
N ARG A 208 -22.13 -2.50 -15.94
CA ARG A 208 -22.45 -3.52 -16.96
C ARG A 208 -21.72 -4.84 -16.71
N ASP A 209 -20.41 -4.76 -16.48
CA ASP A 209 -19.52 -5.94 -16.51
C ASP A 209 -19.13 -6.42 -15.11
N HIS A 210 -19.49 -5.65 -14.06
CA HIS A 210 -19.05 -5.86 -12.67
C HIS A 210 -17.53 -5.97 -12.54
N ALA A 211 -16.80 -5.28 -13.43
CA ALA A 211 -15.35 -5.20 -13.44
C ALA A 211 -14.89 -3.87 -12.84
N TRP A 212 -13.94 -3.93 -11.91
CA TRP A 212 -13.30 -2.78 -11.27
C TRP A 212 -12.06 -2.32 -12.05
N TRP A 213 -11.44 -3.23 -12.79
CA TRP A 213 -10.18 -2.99 -13.47
C TRP A 213 -10.21 -3.45 -14.92
N HIS A 214 -9.53 -2.70 -15.77
CA HIS A 214 -8.98 -3.24 -17.01
C HIS A 214 -7.53 -3.62 -16.77
N ARG A 215 -7.09 -4.74 -17.35
CA ARG A 215 -5.69 -5.13 -17.38
C ARG A 215 -5.24 -5.45 -18.80
N THR A 216 -4.04 -5.02 -19.15
CA THR A 216 -3.40 -5.34 -20.42
C THR A 216 -2.01 -5.90 -20.15
N LEU A 217 -1.67 -7.03 -20.76
CA LEU A 217 -0.32 -7.60 -20.67
C LEU A 217 0.67 -6.61 -21.32
N VAL A 218 1.71 -6.24 -20.58
CA VAL A 218 2.79 -5.38 -21.07
C VAL A 218 3.96 -6.24 -21.56
N GLY A 219 4.30 -7.29 -20.81
CA GLY A 219 5.35 -8.22 -21.19
C GLY A 219 5.74 -9.18 -20.08
N SER A 220 6.75 -10.01 -20.36
CA SER A 220 7.33 -10.93 -19.40
C SER A 220 8.16 -10.18 -18.36
N TYR A 221 7.94 -10.48 -17.08
CA TYR A 221 8.73 -9.93 -15.96
C TYR A 221 9.82 -10.91 -15.52
N VAL A 222 9.47 -12.19 -15.33
CA VAL A 222 10.41 -13.30 -15.11
C VAL A 222 10.01 -14.45 -16.02
N ARG A 223 10.98 -14.94 -16.81
CA ARG A 223 10.76 -16.11 -17.68
C ARG A 223 10.39 -17.34 -16.85
N PRO A 224 9.67 -18.33 -17.43
CA PRO A 224 9.35 -19.55 -16.74
C PRO A 224 10.58 -20.21 -16.11
N MET A 225 10.46 -20.55 -14.83
CA MET A 225 11.45 -21.28 -14.06
C MET A 225 10.85 -22.57 -13.51
N SER A 226 11.69 -23.58 -13.37
CA SER A 226 11.40 -24.84 -12.69
C SER A 226 12.47 -25.12 -11.65
N LEU A 227 12.19 -26.03 -10.72
CA LEU A 227 13.24 -26.57 -9.87
C LEU A 227 14.14 -27.42 -10.76
N GLY A 228 15.40 -27.03 -10.91
CA GLY A 228 16.41 -27.89 -11.53
C GLY A 228 16.38 -29.25 -10.82
N ARG A 229 16.44 -30.34 -11.59
CA ARG A 229 16.64 -31.67 -11.02
C ARG A 229 17.98 -31.60 -10.27
N ALA A 230 17.96 -31.74 -8.95
CA ALA A 230 19.20 -31.86 -8.21
C ALA A 230 19.91 -33.11 -8.74
N GLU A 231 21.02 -32.93 -9.45
CA GLU A 231 21.95 -34.03 -9.69
C GLU A 231 22.44 -34.46 -8.31
N SER A 232 22.14 -35.71 -7.96
CA SER A 232 22.73 -36.36 -6.80
C SER A 232 24.26 -36.31 -6.94
N PRO A 233 25.02 -35.99 -5.88
CA PRO A 233 26.47 -36.08 -5.96
C PRO A 233 26.86 -37.54 -6.28
N PRO A 234 27.91 -37.77 -7.09
CA PRO A 234 28.43 -39.11 -7.31
C PRO A 234 28.86 -39.69 -5.96
N GLY A 235 28.42 -40.92 -5.69
CA GLY A 235 28.72 -41.67 -4.46
C GLY A 235 30.14 -42.21 -4.43
#